data_AF-A0A6P2A2K5-F1
#
_entry.id   AF-A0A6P2A2K5-F1
#
_cell.length_a   1.000
_cell.length_b   1.000
_cell.length_c   1.000
_cell.angle_alpha   90.00
_cell.angle_beta   90.00
_cell.angle_gamma   90.00
#
_symmetry.space_group_name_H-M   'P 1'
#
loop_
_entity.id
_entity.type
_entity.pdbx_description
1 polymer ?
#
loop_
_entity_poly.entity_id
_entity_poly.type
_entity_poly.pdbx_seq_one_letter_code
_entity_poly.pdbx_strand_id
1 'polypeptide(L)'
;MDTIIITTPTEAAHPHGRTDPRTARRRLWQLISPTLPVGAYSYSTGLEYAVEAGWVSDADTARDWISAQLLHLHARVDLPALMRLYAAWEADDVAVVERWNGWLRASRETAELRAEDLSQGRALARLLTDLDLPRAAAWARRDDACWATPFALAAVVWRIPLDEVLDGYLWSWCENQVAAALKLVPLGQTEGQRLLVHLSDCLSGAVELARGLEDEDLGGSLPGVSLASMLHETQYSRLFRS
;
A
#
# COMPACT_ATOMS: atom_id res chain seq x y z
N MET A 1 9.03 51.92 -28.62
CA MET A 1 8.85 52.51 -27.29
C MET A 1 7.53 52.05 -26.72
N ASP A 2 7.40 50.96 -25.96
CA ASP A 2 8.22 49.77 -25.73
C ASP A 2 7.26 48.69 -25.21
N THR A 3 7.33 47.50 -25.79
CA THR A 3 6.58 46.33 -25.35
C THR A 3 7.21 45.80 -24.07
N ILE A 4 6.47 45.88 -22.95
CA ILE A 4 6.90 45.32 -21.67
C ILE A 4 6.80 43.79 -21.77
N ILE A 5 7.93 43.15 -21.98
CA ILE A 5 8.10 41.70 -21.79
C ILE A 5 8.05 41.45 -20.28
N ILE A 6 6.98 40.84 -19.80
CA ILE A 6 6.92 40.28 -18.45
C ILE A 6 7.69 38.96 -18.50
N THR A 7 9.00 39.03 -18.30
CA THR A 7 9.83 37.87 -17.95
C THR A 7 9.43 37.41 -16.56
N THR A 8 8.64 36.34 -16.47
CA THR A 8 8.47 35.60 -15.23
C THR A 8 9.82 34.97 -14.88
N PRO A 9 10.39 35.16 -13.68
CA PRO A 9 11.58 34.43 -13.30
C PRO A 9 11.20 32.97 -13.11
N THR A 10 11.83 32.10 -13.91
CA THR A 10 11.98 30.68 -13.63
C THR A 10 12.75 30.55 -12.31
N GLU A 11 12.05 30.40 -11.20
CA GLU A 11 12.67 30.13 -9.90
C GLU A 11 12.93 28.63 -9.79
N ALA A 12 14.07 28.21 -10.35
CA ALA A 12 14.66 26.92 -10.05
C ALA A 12 15.21 26.90 -8.62
N ALA A 13 15.06 25.73 -7.98
CA ALA A 13 15.64 25.31 -6.70
C ALA A 13 15.07 25.96 -5.42
N HIS A 14 14.25 25.20 -4.68
CA HIS A 14 14.06 25.44 -3.24
C HIS A 14 15.06 24.59 -2.44
N PRO A 15 16.09 25.20 -1.82
CA PRO A 15 17.02 24.52 -0.94
C PRO A 15 16.38 24.32 0.44
N HIS A 16 16.39 23.09 0.95
CA HIS A 16 16.23 22.69 2.36
C HIS A 16 15.08 23.29 3.22
N GLY A 17 14.05 23.92 2.66
CA GLY A 17 12.90 24.42 3.42
C GLY A 17 12.08 23.28 4.04
N ARG A 18 11.83 23.31 5.35
CA ARG A 18 10.98 22.34 6.09
C ARG A 18 9.59 22.26 5.42
N THR A 19 9.16 21.08 5.01
CA THR A 19 7.81 20.88 4.47
C THR A 19 6.83 21.24 5.58
N ASP A 20 5.91 22.15 5.31
CA ASP A 20 4.84 22.47 6.25
C ASP A 20 4.08 21.18 6.64
N PRO A 21 3.93 20.85 7.94
CA PRO A 21 3.26 19.61 8.36
C PRO A 21 1.87 19.40 7.75
N ARG A 22 1.12 20.48 7.50
CA ARG A 22 -0.19 20.38 6.83
C ARG A 22 -0.05 19.97 5.37
N THR A 23 1.04 20.35 4.73
CA THR A 23 1.36 19.94 3.36
C THR A 23 1.77 18.47 3.32
N ALA A 24 2.62 18.00 4.25
CA ALA A 24 2.95 16.57 4.36
C ALA A 24 1.69 15.71 4.55
N ARG A 25 0.79 16.11 5.44
CA ARG A 25 -0.50 15.42 5.65
C ARG A 25 -1.38 15.38 4.40
N ARG A 26 -1.47 16.48 3.65
CA ARG A 26 -2.21 16.50 2.38
C ARG A 26 -1.58 15.61 1.30
N ARG A 27 -0.25 15.47 1.31
CA ARG A 27 0.46 14.50 0.45
C ARG A 27 0.17 13.06 0.87
N LEU A 28 0.04 12.79 2.16
CA LEU A 28 -0.45 11.50 2.63
C LEU A 28 -1.88 11.22 2.12
N TRP A 29 -2.80 12.17 2.25
CA TRP A 29 -4.16 12.03 1.70
C TRP A 29 -4.16 11.75 0.20
N GLN A 30 -3.24 12.38 -0.54
CA GLN A 30 -3.05 12.10 -1.95
C GLN A 30 -2.60 10.64 -2.19
N LEU A 31 -1.62 10.13 -1.42
CA LEU A 31 -1.12 8.75 -1.52
C LEU A 31 -2.15 7.69 -1.17
N ILE A 32 -3.00 7.95 -0.18
CA ILE A 32 -3.97 6.96 0.32
C ILE A 32 -5.32 7.08 -0.38
N SER A 33 -5.46 8.01 -1.33
CA SER A 33 -6.72 8.22 -2.04
C SER A 33 -7.13 6.98 -2.84
N PRO A 34 -8.39 6.51 -2.76
CA PRO A 34 -8.90 5.45 -3.63
C PRO A 34 -8.79 5.74 -5.12
N THR A 35 -8.68 7.03 -5.49
CA THR A 35 -8.53 7.48 -6.87
C THR A 35 -7.08 7.57 -7.34
N LEU A 36 -6.10 7.20 -6.49
CA LEU A 36 -4.70 7.14 -6.90
C LEU A 36 -4.57 6.16 -8.08
N PRO A 37 -3.94 6.56 -9.21
CA PRO A 37 -3.95 5.79 -10.45
C PRO A 37 -2.93 4.62 -10.43
N VAL A 38 -3.01 3.77 -9.41
CA VAL A 38 -2.13 2.60 -9.21
C VAL A 38 -2.83 1.26 -9.45
N GLY A 39 -4.14 1.30 -9.70
CA GLY A 39 -4.95 0.12 -10.05
C GLY A 39 -5.34 -0.77 -8.87
N ALA A 40 -5.19 -0.31 -7.62
CA ALA A 40 -5.51 -1.06 -6.40
C ALA A 40 -6.93 -1.66 -6.42
N TYR A 41 -7.92 -0.89 -6.91
CA TYR A 41 -9.33 -1.30 -7.01
C TYR A 41 -9.60 -2.56 -7.86
N SER A 42 -8.60 -3.01 -8.63
CA SER A 42 -8.68 -4.20 -9.48
C SER A 42 -8.29 -5.48 -8.76
N TYR A 43 -7.90 -5.41 -7.49
CA TYR A 43 -7.39 -6.54 -6.71
C TYR A 43 -8.25 -6.76 -5.46
N SER A 44 -8.54 -8.03 -5.17
CA SER A 44 -9.34 -8.48 -4.01
C SER A 44 -8.49 -9.25 -2.99
N THR A 45 -7.27 -9.64 -3.36
CA THR A 45 -6.32 -10.36 -2.50
C THR A 45 -6.94 -11.67 -1.99
N GLY A 46 -7.44 -12.50 -2.92
CA GLY A 46 -8.08 -13.79 -2.67
C GLY A 46 -9.52 -13.74 -2.15
N LEU A 47 -10.07 -12.55 -1.88
CA LEU A 47 -11.44 -12.41 -1.37
C LEU A 47 -12.48 -12.89 -2.39
N GLU A 48 -12.28 -12.66 -3.68
CA GLU A 48 -13.23 -13.11 -4.72
C GLU A 48 -13.42 -14.64 -4.70
N TYR A 49 -12.32 -15.40 -4.62
CA TYR A 49 -12.42 -16.86 -4.49
C TYR A 49 -13.04 -17.28 -3.15
N ALA A 50 -12.66 -16.62 -2.04
CA ALA A 50 -13.22 -16.94 -0.72
C ALA A 50 -14.75 -16.76 -0.67
N VAL A 51 -15.29 -15.80 -1.43
CA VAL A 51 -16.73 -15.60 -1.58
C VAL A 51 -17.36 -16.70 -2.44
N GLU A 52 -16.77 -17.04 -3.59
CA GLU A 52 -17.27 -18.15 -4.44
C GLU A 52 -17.29 -19.48 -3.68
N ALA A 53 -16.25 -19.74 -2.87
CA ALA A 53 -16.14 -20.94 -2.04
C ALA A 53 -17.03 -20.93 -0.79
N GLY A 54 -17.73 -19.82 -0.51
CA GLY A 54 -18.62 -19.67 0.66
C GLY A 54 -17.90 -19.51 2.00
N TRP A 55 -16.61 -19.17 2.01
CA TRP A 55 -15.85 -18.89 3.23
C TRP A 55 -16.13 -17.50 3.79
N VAL A 56 -16.46 -16.57 2.90
CA VAL A 56 -16.89 -15.21 3.23
C VAL A 56 -18.25 -14.97 2.59
N SER A 57 -19.29 -14.76 3.40
CA SER A 57 -20.68 -14.70 2.92
C SER A 57 -21.50 -13.54 3.49
N ASP A 58 -20.99 -12.86 4.51
CA ASP A 58 -21.69 -11.82 5.24
C ASP A 58 -20.69 -10.82 5.87
N ALA A 59 -21.22 -9.84 6.60
CA ALA A 59 -20.42 -8.77 7.19
C ALA A 59 -19.44 -9.29 8.26
N ASP A 60 -19.83 -10.30 9.04
CA ASP A 60 -19.00 -10.85 10.11
C ASP A 60 -17.84 -11.65 9.54
N THR A 61 -18.10 -12.53 8.58
CA THR A 61 -17.05 -13.30 7.90
C THR A 61 -16.13 -12.41 7.07
N ALA A 62 -16.63 -11.33 6.45
CA ALA A 62 -15.80 -10.34 5.77
C ALA A 62 -14.91 -9.56 6.74
N ARG A 63 -15.45 -9.16 7.90
CA ARG A 63 -14.67 -8.52 8.97
C ARG A 63 -13.52 -9.43 9.41
N ASP A 64 -13.82 -10.69 9.69
CA ASP A 64 -12.84 -11.64 10.19
C ASP A 64 -11.75 -11.92 9.15
N TRP A 65 -12.12 -12.05 7.87
CA TRP A 65 -11.18 -12.22 6.76
C TRP A 65 -10.22 -11.04 6.60
N ILE A 66 -10.74 -9.80 6.58
CA ILE A 66 -9.92 -8.60 6.38
C ILE A 66 -9.06 -8.34 7.62
N SER A 67 -9.61 -8.50 8.83
CA SER A 67 -8.88 -8.29 10.08
C SER A 67 -7.76 -9.32 10.27
N ALA A 68 -7.99 -10.57 9.85
CA ALA A 68 -6.95 -11.60 9.89
C ALA A 68 -5.76 -11.21 8.98
N GLN A 69 -6.03 -10.79 7.74
CA GLN A 69 -4.98 -10.32 6.83
C GLN A 69 -4.24 -9.10 7.37
N LEU A 70 -4.96 -8.14 7.95
CA LEU A 70 -4.38 -6.96 8.59
C LEU A 70 -3.37 -7.35 9.69
N LEU A 71 -3.76 -8.23 10.62
CA LEU A 71 -2.99 -8.56 11.82
C LEU A 71 -1.93 -9.65 11.60
N HIS A 72 -2.14 -10.56 10.66
CA HIS A 72 -1.27 -11.71 10.45
C HIS A 72 -0.37 -11.60 9.22
N LEU A 73 -0.69 -10.72 8.26
CA LEU A 73 0.17 -10.43 7.11
C LEU A 73 0.72 -9.00 7.20
N HIS A 74 -0.14 -7.98 7.14
CA HIS A 74 0.34 -6.60 7.02
C HIS A 74 1.10 -6.12 8.26
N ALA A 75 0.62 -6.39 9.46
CA ALA A 75 1.31 -6.03 10.70
C ALA A 75 2.64 -6.79 10.90
N ARG A 76 2.84 -7.95 10.26
CA ARG A 76 4.01 -8.82 10.49
C ARG A 76 5.03 -8.82 9.35
N VAL A 77 4.61 -8.38 8.18
CA VAL A 77 5.41 -8.42 6.95
C VAL A 77 5.51 -7.02 6.34
N ASP A 78 4.39 -6.43 5.93
CA ASP A 78 4.39 -5.17 5.19
C ASP A 78 4.82 -3.97 6.03
N LEU A 79 4.22 -3.76 7.21
CA LEU A 79 4.54 -2.62 8.06
C LEU A 79 5.98 -2.66 8.58
N PRO A 80 6.50 -3.79 9.10
CA PRO A 80 7.89 -3.85 9.52
C PRO A 80 8.84 -3.55 8.35
N ALA A 81 8.60 -4.14 7.17
CA ALA A 81 9.40 -3.86 5.98
C ALA A 81 9.30 -2.39 5.54
N LEU A 82 8.11 -1.78 5.62
CA LEU A 82 7.88 -0.37 5.32
C LEU A 82 8.68 0.54 6.26
N MET A 83 8.75 0.24 7.56
CA MET A 83 9.57 0.99 8.51
C MET A 83 11.06 0.95 8.13
N ARG A 84 11.56 -0.22 7.73
CA ARG A 84 12.95 -0.42 7.31
C ARG A 84 13.26 0.25 5.98
N LEU A 85 12.33 0.19 5.02
CA LEU A 85 12.40 0.92 3.76
C LEU A 85 12.41 2.43 3.99
N TYR A 86 11.55 2.93 4.89
CA TYR A 86 11.50 4.34 5.26
C TYR A 86 12.84 4.80 5.85
N ALA A 87 13.38 4.08 6.85
CA ALA A 87 14.68 4.40 7.44
C ALA A 87 15.83 4.35 6.42
N ALA A 88 15.83 3.35 5.53
CA ALA A 88 16.83 3.22 4.48
C ALA A 88 16.75 4.37 3.46
N TRP A 89 15.54 4.82 3.12
CA TRP A 89 15.34 5.97 2.24
C TRP A 89 15.78 7.29 2.87
N GLU A 90 15.58 7.46 4.19
CA GLU A 90 16.08 8.61 4.95
C GLU A 90 17.62 8.62 5.00
N ALA A 91 18.25 7.45 5.14
CA ALA A 91 19.70 7.30 5.16
C ALA A 91 20.34 7.32 3.75
N ASP A 92 19.53 7.36 2.69
CA ASP A 92 19.98 7.19 1.28
C ASP A 92 20.77 5.88 1.05
N ASP A 93 20.47 4.84 1.84
CA ASP A 93 21.11 3.52 1.74
C ASP A 93 20.34 2.63 0.76
N VAL A 94 20.65 2.80 -0.54
CA VAL A 94 20.02 2.04 -1.61
C VAL A 94 20.22 0.53 -1.46
N ALA A 95 21.35 0.07 -0.90
CA ALA A 95 21.60 -1.36 -0.72
C ALA A 95 20.63 -1.98 0.29
N VAL A 96 20.31 -1.26 1.37
CA VAL A 96 19.30 -1.69 2.35
C VAL A 96 17.90 -1.63 1.74
N VAL A 97 17.59 -0.61 0.92
CA VAL A 97 16.32 -0.56 0.18
C VAL A 97 16.14 -1.79 -0.71
N GLU A 98 17.15 -2.14 -1.51
CA GLU A 98 17.12 -3.33 -2.37
C GLU A 98 16.91 -4.62 -1.58
N ARG A 99 17.57 -4.74 -0.43
CA ARG A 99 17.43 -5.90 0.47
C ARG A 99 15.99 -6.06 0.94
N TRP A 100 15.37 -4.99 1.46
CA TRP A 100 14.01 -5.05 1.97
C TRP A 100 12.95 -5.19 0.89
N ASN A 101 13.15 -4.57 -0.28
CA ASN A 101 12.31 -4.80 -1.45
C ASN A 101 12.36 -6.28 -1.89
N GLY A 102 13.57 -6.86 -1.94
CA GLY A 102 13.77 -8.27 -2.27
C GLY A 102 13.14 -9.22 -1.24
N TRP A 103 13.28 -8.92 0.05
CA TRP A 103 12.66 -9.66 1.14
C TRP A 103 11.13 -9.62 1.02
N LEU A 104 10.54 -8.43 0.86
CA LEU A 104 9.08 -8.27 0.73
C LEU A 104 8.53 -9.03 -0.49
N ARG A 105 9.22 -8.98 -1.63
CA ARG A 105 8.88 -9.73 -2.84
C ARG A 105 8.92 -11.24 -2.61
N ALA A 106 9.88 -11.73 -1.83
CA ALA A 106 10.00 -13.14 -1.48
C ALA A 106 8.86 -13.58 -0.55
N SER A 107 8.40 -12.71 0.34
CA SER A 107 7.28 -12.95 1.26
C SER A 107 5.90 -13.02 0.59
N ARG A 108 5.77 -12.67 -0.69
CA ARG A 108 4.52 -12.89 -1.44
C ARG A 108 4.41 -14.35 -1.85
N GLU A 109 3.55 -15.09 -1.17
CA GLU A 109 3.51 -16.56 -1.30
C GLU A 109 3.04 -17.04 -2.69
N THR A 110 2.13 -16.32 -3.35
CA THR A 110 1.52 -16.72 -4.63
C THR A 110 1.96 -15.84 -5.80
N ALA A 111 1.71 -16.32 -7.03
CA ALA A 111 2.03 -15.55 -8.24
C ALA A 111 1.15 -14.31 -8.35
N GLU A 112 -0.16 -14.41 -8.07
CA GLU A 112 -1.08 -13.27 -8.14
C GLU A 112 -0.82 -12.21 -7.07
N LEU A 113 -0.57 -12.59 -5.81
CA LEU A 113 -0.21 -11.62 -4.76
C LEU A 113 1.08 -10.89 -5.10
N ARG A 114 2.06 -11.59 -5.68
CA ARG A 114 3.30 -10.97 -6.15
C ARG A 114 3.02 -10.04 -7.34
N ALA A 115 2.23 -10.46 -8.32
CA ALA A 115 1.91 -9.67 -9.49
C ALA A 115 1.13 -8.38 -9.10
N GLU A 116 0.21 -8.49 -8.16
CA GLU A 116 -0.52 -7.36 -7.57
C GLU A 116 0.45 -6.34 -6.96
N ASP A 117 1.30 -6.76 -6.02
CA ASP A 117 2.23 -5.89 -5.30
C ASP A 117 3.21 -5.18 -6.26
N LEU A 118 3.77 -5.93 -7.21
CA LEU A 118 4.70 -5.41 -8.20
C LEU A 118 4.03 -4.46 -9.21
N SER A 119 2.77 -4.76 -9.59
CA SER A 119 1.99 -3.88 -10.47
C SER A 119 1.73 -2.53 -9.79
N GLN A 120 1.28 -2.55 -8.53
CA GLN A 120 0.97 -1.33 -7.78
C GLN A 120 2.24 -0.52 -7.49
N GLY A 121 3.33 -1.17 -7.04
CA GLY A 121 4.59 -0.51 -6.77
C GLY A 121 5.19 0.17 -8.00
N ARG A 122 5.20 -0.52 -9.15
CA ARG A 122 5.66 0.10 -10.40
C ARG A 122 4.77 1.28 -10.82
N ALA A 123 3.45 1.14 -10.73
CA ALA A 123 2.53 2.22 -11.08
C ALA A 123 2.76 3.45 -10.20
N LEU A 124 2.97 3.26 -8.90
CA LEU A 124 3.33 4.35 -7.99
C LEU A 124 4.66 4.98 -8.36
N ALA A 125 5.71 4.18 -8.62
CA ALA A 125 7.01 4.73 -8.99
C ALA A 125 6.95 5.59 -10.26
N ARG A 126 6.15 5.19 -11.26
CA ARG A 126 5.88 6.00 -12.46
C ARG A 126 5.17 7.30 -12.10
N LEU A 127 4.07 7.24 -11.34
CA LEU A 127 3.34 8.41 -10.89
C LEU A 127 4.23 9.39 -10.12
N LEU A 128 5.06 8.91 -9.20
CA LEU A 128 5.99 9.76 -8.44
C LEU A 128 7.02 10.41 -9.35
N THR A 129 7.50 9.70 -10.38
CA THR A 129 8.40 10.28 -11.39
C THR A 129 7.71 11.43 -12.13
N ASP A 130 6.44 11.24 -12.52
CA ASP A 130 5.62 12.27 -13.19
C ASP A 130 5.24 13.45 -12.27
N LEU A 131 5.28 13.24 -10.95
CA LEU A 131 5.10 14.26 -9.90
C LEU A 131 6.43 14.93 -9.49
N ASP A 132 7.46 14.88 -10.33
CA ASP A 132 8.77 15.49 -10.14
C ASP A 132 9.57 14.91 -8.95
N LEU A 133 9.43 13.61 -8.66
CA LEU A 133 10.32 12.89 -7.72
C LEU A 133 11.31 12.00 -8.51
N PRO A 134 12.44 12.55 -8.99
CA PRO A 134 13.36 11.83 -9.88
C PRO A 134 14.00 10.58 -9.25
N ARG A 135 14.08 10.49 -7.91
CA ARG A 135 14.55 9.29 -7.20
C ARG A 135 13.66 8.06 -7.49
N ALA A 136 12.39 8.25 -7.86
CA ALA A 136 11.48 7.16 -8.19
C ALA A 136 11.74 6.57 -9.59
N ALA A 137 12.44 7.29 -10.48
CA ALA A 137 12.62 6.90 -11.87
C ALA A 137 13.38 5.57 -12.03
N ALA A 138 14.30 5.26 -11.11
CA ALA A 138 15.00 3.97 -11.09
C ALA A 138 14.02 2.81 -10.85
N TRP A 139 13.02 2.99 -9.98
CA TRP A 139 12.02 1.99 -9.64
C TRP A 139 10.90 1.89 -10.69
N ALA A 140 10.56 3.00 -11.34
CA ALA A 140 9.55 3.04 -12.40
C ALA A 140 9.91 2.14 -13.62
N ARG A 141 11.22 1.97 -13.87
CA ARG A 141 11.76 1.14 -14.95
C ARG A 141 11.93 -0.34 -14.56
N ARG A 142 11.70 -0.69 -13.30
CA ARG A 142 11.92 -2.03 -12.79
C ARG A 142 10.65 -2.84 -12.71
N ASP A 143 10.81 -4.15 -12.85
CA ASP A 143 9.72 -5.11 -12.82
C ASP A 143 9.46 -5.70 -11.45
N ASP A 144 10.28 -5.33 -10.48
CA ASP A 144 10.31 -5.90 -9.14
C ASP A 144 10.16 -4.87 -8.01
N ALA A 145 9.64 -3.68 -8.30
CA ALA A 145 9.33 -2.68 -7.28
C ALA A 145 8.05 -3.07 -6.51
N CYS A 146 8.19 -3.53 -5.27
CA CYS A 146 7.06 -3.77 -4.36
C CYS A 146 6.41 -2.44 -3.95
N TRP A 147 5.11 -2.43 -3.65
CA TRP A 147 4.32 -1.25 -3.29
C TRP A 147 4.94 -0.40 -2.17
N ALA A 148 5.40 -1.05 -1.10
CA ALA A 148 5.99 -0.37 0.06
C ALA A 148 7.24 0.46 -0.29
N THR A 149 8.00 0.06 -1.33
CA THR A 149 9.29 0.69 -1.67
C THR A 149 9.13 2.12 -2.19
N PRO A 150 8.38 2.39 -3.29
CA PRO A 150 8.10 3.76 -3.72
C PRO A 150 7.15 4.51 -2.78
N PHE A 151 6.30 3.81 -2.00
CA PHE A 151 5.48 4.47 -0.98
C PHE A 151 6.34 5.10 0.12
N ALA A 152 7.31 4.35 0.66
CA ALA A 152 8.28 4.86 1.62
C ALA A 152 9.14 5.99 1.03
N LEU A 153 9.56 5.87 -0.23
CA LEU A 153 10.30 6.94 -0.92
C LEU A 153 9.48 8.24 -0.96
N ALA A 154 8.21 8.16 -1.36
CA ALA A 154 7.32 9.32 -1.40
C ALA A 154 7.16 9.94 -0.01
N ALA A 155 6.93 9.10 1.00
CA ALA A 155 6.80 9.53 2.38
C ALA A 155 8.05 10.28 2.89
N VAL A 156 9.24 9.75 2.65
CA VAL A 156 10.51 10.40 3.04
C VAL A 156 10.71 11.72 2.30
N VAL A 157 10.51 11.75 0.98
CA VAL A 157 10.70 12.96 0.17
C VAL A 157 9.70 14.06 0.56
N TRP A 158 8.45 13.67 0.85
CA TRP A 158 7.41 14.60 1.31
C TRP A 158 7.43 14.86 2.81
N ARG A 159 8.34 14.21 3.55
CA ARG A 159 8.53 14.34 5.00
C ARG A 159 7.25 14.06 5.79
N ILE A 160 6.56 12.99 5.42
CA ILE A 160 5.41 12.48 6.16
C ILE A 160 5.96 11.73 7.38
N PRO A 161 5.56 12.08 8.62
CA PRO A 161 6.03 11.39 9.81
C PRO A 161 5.73 9.89 9.74
N LEU A 162 6.69 9.04 10.12
CA LEU A 162 6.56 7.58 10.04
C LEU A 162 5.23 7.07 10.61
N ASP A 163 4.80 7.59 11.76
CA ASP A 163 3.53 7.19 12.38
C ASP A 163 2.32 7.42 11.45
N GLU A 164 2.24 8.60 10.79
CA GLU A 164 1.19 8.89 9.81
C GLU A 164 1.33 7.99 8.56
N VAL A 165 2.56 7.61 8.18
CA VAL A 165 2.84 6.71 7.04
C VAL A 165 2.30 5.30 7.32
N LEU A 166 2.54 4.75 8.52
CA LEU A 166 2.10 3.41 8.89
C LEU A 166 0.56 3.33 8.91
N ASP A 167 -0.10 4.31 9.55
CA ASP A 167 -1.56 4.38 9.59
C ASP A 167 -2.16 4.55 8.19
N GLY A 168 -1.61 5.46 7.39
CA GLY A 168 -2.09 5.72 6.04
C GLY A 168 -1.92 4.53 5.09
N TYR A 169 -0.79 3.81 5.20
CA TYR A 169 -0.53 2.60 4.42
C TYR A 169 -1.60 1.53 4.70
N LEU A 170 -1.85 1.22 5.98
CA LEU A 170 -2.88 0.26 6.36
C LEU A 170 -4.28 0.73 5.97
N TRP A 171 -4.60 1.99 6.22
CA TRP A 171 -5.91 2.56 5.90
C TRP A 171 -6.25 2.41 4.41
N SER A 172 -5.29 2.74 3.52
CA SER A 172 -5.48 2.61 2.07
C SER A 172 -5.79 1.16 1.65
N TRP A 173 -5.14 0.19 2.30
CA TRP A 173 -5.39 -1.22 2.05
C TRP A 173 -6.77 -1.64 2.58
N CYS A 174 -7.13 -1.26 3.81
CA CYS A 174 -8.44 -1.55 4.39
C CYS A 174 -9.58 -0.99 3.55
N GLU A 175 -9.46 0.25 3.06
CA GLU A 175 -10.46 0.87 2.20
C GLU A 175 -10.64 0.09 0.88
N ASN A 176 -9.53 -0.35 0.27
CA ASN A 176 -9.58 -1.20 -0.92
C ASN A 176 -10.29 -2.54 -0.65
N GLN A 177 -9.95 -3.22 0.46
CA GLN A 177 -10.57 -4.50 0.80
C GLN A 177 -12.06 -4.38 1.11
N VAL A 178 -12.49 -3.33 1.81
CA VAL A 178 -13.92 -3.09 2.04
C VAL A 178 -14.64 -2.76 0.74
N ALA A 179 -14.00 -1.99 -0.16
CA ALA A 179 -14.56 -1.71 -1.48
C ALA A 179 -14.71 -2.99 -2.34
N ALA A 180 -13.78 -3.94 -2.22
CA ALA A 180 -13.90 -5.25 -2.85
C ALA A 180 -15.03 -6.08 -2.21
N ALA A 181 -15.12 -6.11 -0.88
CA ALA A 181 -16.17 -6.82 -0.15
C ALA A 181 -17.58 -6.33 -0.52
N LEU A 182 -17.77 -5.00 -0.66
CA LEU A 182 -19.05 -4.42 -1.09
C LEU A 182 -19.48 -4.83 -2.51
N LYS A 183 -18.54 -5.28 -3.37
CA LYS A 183 -18.83 -5.76 -4.72
C LYS A 183 -19.10 -7.26 -4.78
N LEU A 184 -18.48 -8.02 -3.87
CA LEU A 184 -18.49 -9.49 -3.88
C LEU A 184 -19.54 -10.08 -2.94
N VAL A 185 -19.68 -9.49 -1.75
CA VAL A 185 -20.58 -9.94 -0.69
C VAL A 185 -21.87 -9.10 -0.76
N PRO A 186 -23.06 -9.66 -0.45
CA PRO A 186 -24.32 -8.92 -0.45
C PRO A 186 -24.43 -7.94 0.75
N LEU A 187 -23.48 -7.01 0.88
CA LEU A 187 -23.40 -6.02 1.94
C LEU A 187 -24.04 -4.69 1.52
N GLY A 188 -24.73 -4.06 2.47
CA GLY A 188 -25.17 -2.67 2.33
C GLY A 188 -24.02 -1.68 2.55
N GLN A 189 -24.20 -0.45 2.04
CA GLN A 189 -23.21 0.62 2.21
C GLN A 189 -22.90 0.94 3.68
N THR A 190 -23.92 0.91 4.54
CA THR A 190 -23.76 1.12 5.99
C THR A 190 -22.92 0.02 6.64
N GLU A 191 -23.00 -1.23 6.16
CA GLU A 191 -22.19 -2.33 6.68
C GLU A 191 -20.72 -2.15 6.29
N GLY A 192 -20.45 -1.72 5.05
CA GLY A 192 -19.11 -1.31 4.62
C GLY A 192 -18.52 -0.20 5.50
N GLN A 193 -19.30 0.83 5.83
CA GLN A 193 -18.82 1.89 6.73
C GLN A 193 -18.58 1.39 8.16
N ARG A 194 -19.40 0.48 8.68
CA ARG A 194 -19.16 -0.17 9.98
C ARG A 194 -17.90 -1.02 9.99
N LEU A 195 -17.61 -1.73 8.90
CA LEU A 195 -16.36 -2.47 8.71
C LEU A 195 -15.16 -1.52 8.79
N LEU A 196 -15.20 -0.37 8.12
CA LEU A 196 -14.11 0.62 8.18
C LEU A 196 -13.91 1.19 9.58
N VAL A 197 -14.99 1.47 10.33
CA VAL A 197 -14.88 1.90 11.73
C VAL A 197 -14.17 0.84 12.57
N HIS A 198 -14.58 -0.43 12.43
CA HIS A 198 -13.94 -1.54 13.15
C HIS A 198 -12.46 -1.70 12.78
N LEU A 199 -12.13 -1.69 11.49
CA LEU A 199 -10.75 -1.83 11.02
C LEU A 199 -9.88 -0.66 11.48
N SER A 200 -10.44 0.56 11.55
CA SER A 200 -9.78 1.73 12.12
C SER A 200 -9.36 1.51 13.57
N ASP A 201 -10.21 0.87 14.39
CA ASP A 201 -9.89 0.55 15.78
C ASP A 201 -8.77 -0.49 15.89
N CYS A 202 -8.59 -1.34 14.88
CA CYS A 202 -7.52 -2.34 14.83
C CYS A 202 -6.15 -1.77 14.43
N LEU A 203 -6.10 -0.61 13.76
CA LEU A 203 -4.85 -0.09 13.18
C LEU A 203 -3.77 0.18 14.23
N SER A 204 -4.13 0.78 15.36
CA SER A 204 -3.17 1.05 16.43
C SER A 204 -2.53 -0.24 16.95
N GLY A 205 -3.31 -1.30 17.12
CA GLY A 205 -2.79 -2.61 17.53
C GLY A 205 -1.87 -3.25 16.49
N ALA A 206 -2.19 -3.10 15.20
CA ALA A 206 -1.36 -3.57 14.10
C ALA A 206 -0.01 -2.83 14.03
N VAL A 207 -0.03 -1.51 14.23
CA VAL A 207 1.19 -0.68 14.27
C VAL A 207 2.07 -1.03 15.45
N GLU A 208 1.51 -1.16 16.65
CA GLU A 208 2.28 -1.55 17.84
C GLU A 208 2.87 -2.96 17.71
N LEU A 209 2.11 -3.91 17.13
CA LEU A 209 2.63 -5.23 16.80
C LEU A 209 3.83 -5.14 15.86
N ALA A 210 3.72 -4.38 14.77
CA ALA A 210 4.80 -4.23 13.79
C ALA A 210 6.08 -3.63 14.40
N ARG A 211 5.95 -2.66 15.32
CA ARG A 211 7.08 -2.02 16.01
C ARG A 211 7.81 -2.96 16.95
N GLY A 212 7.09 -3.92 17.53
CA GLY A 212 7.66 -4.88 18.47
C GLY A 212 8.44 -6.02 17.82
N LEU A 213 8.45 -6.12 16.48
CA LEU A 213 9.09 -7.24 15.78
C LEU A 213 10.53 -6.91 15.34
N GLU A 214 11.46 -7.75 15.77
CA GLU A 214 12.83 -7.78 15.27
C GLU A 214 12.89 -8.44 13.88
N ASP A 215 14.02 -8.29 13.17
CA ASP A 215 14.16 -8.74 11.77
C ASP A 215 13.93 -10.25 11.62
N GLU A 216 14.39 -11.02 12.60
CA GLU A 216 14.27 -12.47 12.72
C GLU A 216 12.84 -12.96 13.03
N ASP A 217 12.01 -12.10 13.60
CA ASP A 217 10.61 -12.41 13.93
C ASP A 217 9.65 -12.04 12.79
N LEU A 218 10.17 -11.41 11.73
CA LEU A 218 9.37 -11.02 10.58
C LEU A 218 8.91 -12.23 9.78
N GLY A 219 7.61 -12.31 9.59
CA GLY A 219 6.98 -13.42 8.92
C GLY A 219 5.52 -13.49 9.26
N GLY A 220 4.74 -13.92 8.29
CA GLY A 220 3.30 -14.05 8.41
C GLY A 220 2.79 -14.86 7.25
N SER A 221 1.89 -15.78 7.54
CA SER A 221 1.22 -16.59 6.52
C SER A 221 -0.21 -16.79 6.95
N LEU A 222 -1.11 -16.75 5.97
CA LEU A 222 -2.51 -17.15 6.13
C LEU A 222 -2.78 -18.22 5.07
N PRO A 223 -2.59 -19.51 5.39
CA PRO A 223 -2.72 -20.58 4.42
C PRO A 223 -4.05 -20.57 3.66
N GLY A 224 -5.15 -20.13 4.30
CA GLY A 224 -6.44 -19.95 3.65
C GLY A 224 -6.45 -18.85 2.58
N VAL A 225 -5.80 -17.71 2.84
CA VAL A 225 -5.67 -16.61 1.86
C VAL A 225 -4.77 -17.02 0.71
N SER A 226 -3.66 -17.69 1.00
CA SER A 226 -2.73 -18.17 -0.02
C SER A 226 -3.38 -19.24 -0.90
N LEU A 227 -4.15 -20.16 -0.30
CA LEU A 227 -4.95 -21.14 -1.04
C LEU A 227 -6.01 -20.45 -1.91
N ALA A 228 -6.74 -19.46 -1.37
CA ALA A 228 -7.73 -18.71 -2.13
C ALA A 228 -7.09 -17.99 -3.33
N SER A 229 -5.94 -17.35 -3.14
CA SER A 229 -5.21 -16.68 -4.23
C SER A 229 -4.71 -17.68 -5.28
N MET A 230 -4.17 -18.85 -4.89
CA MET A 230 -3.75 -19.88 -5.86
C MET A 230 -4.94 -20.44 -6.65
N LEU A 231 -6.09 -20.60 -6.01
CA LEU A 231 -7.30 -21.13 -6.66
C LEU A 231 -7.97 -20.09 -7.57
N HIS A 232 -7.90 -18.81 -7.19
CA HIS A 232 -8.38 -17.68 -7.98
C HIS A 232 -7.73 -17.62 -9.38
N GLU A 233 -6.48 -18.06 -9.53
CA GLU A 233 -5.78 -18.18 -10.83
C GLU A 233 -6.59 -18.99 -11.86
N THR A 234 -7.35 -19.99 -11.40
CA THR A 234 -8.11 -20.92 -12.23
C THR A 234 -9.63 -20.74 -12.13
N GLN A 235 -10.10 -19.72 -11.41
CA GLN A 235 -11.52 -19.44 -11.22
C GLN A 235 -12.18 -19.04 -12.55
N TYR A 236 -13.36 -19.60 -12.83
CA TYR A 236 -14.02 -19.45 -14.13
C TYR A 236 -14.57 -18.03 -14.35
N SER A 237 -15.18 -17.45 -13.31
CA SER A 237 -15.74 -16.08 -13.35
C SER A 237 -14.94 -15.20 -12.41
N ARG A 238 -14.34 -14.14 -12.95
CA ARG A 238 -13.43 -13.24 -12.22
C ARG A 238 -13.77 -11.78 -12.52
N LEU A 239 -14.04 -11.01 -11.48
CA LEU A 239 -14.20 -9.56 -11.50
C LEU A 239 -12.88 -8.85 -11.18
N PHE A 240 -12.01 -9.50 -10.40
CA PHE A 240 -10.72 -8.98 -9.94
C PHE A 240 -9.53 -9.73 -10.57
N ARG A 241 -8.36 -9.10 -10.47
CA ARG A 241 -7.09 -9.59 -11.03
C ARG A 241 -6.30 -10.44 -10.02
N SER A 242 -6.64 -10.40 -8.74
CA SER A 242 -6.13 -11.24 -7.64
C SER A 242 -7.13 -11.32 -6.49
#